data_AF-A0A193SJL1-F1
#
_entry.id   AF-A0A193SJL1-F1
#
_cell.length_a   1.000
_cell.length_b   1.000
_cell.length_c   1.000
_cell.angle_alpha   90.00
_cell.angle_beta   90.00
_cell.angle_gamma   90.00
#
_symmetry.space_group_name_H-M   'P 1'
#
loop_
_entity.id
_entity.type
_entity.pdbx_description
1 polymer ?
#
loop_
_entity_poly.entity_id
_entity_poly.type
_entity_poly.pdbx_seq_one_letter_code
_entity_poly.pdbx_strand_id
1 'polypeptide(L)'
;MAIVKRYVAQFLPEKRYLSAEVRFGVNGHIFVARSTKVTQPGWTAQVTEENEQDEDASDAAEVASPFDALADLKVGDAGVCDGITVAKEKTKPLPLYTEATLLKDLQRVAKYVKDPRIKQLLIDRDQGKKGENGGIGTPATRAAMLAKLQERGFYAVEKKKLIPTQLGLEFIAALPAIATTPDMTALWHEQQQMIEAGELTVDAFLDELEDFIAHHPRPDPLHQAFLERPWPGLCS
;
A
#
# COMPACT_ATOMS: atom_id res chain seq x y z
N MET A 1 13.62 -22.57 -4.81
CA MET A 1 13.45 -22.49 -6.29
C MET A 1 12.97 -21.13 -6.82
N ALA A 2 12.30 -20.29 -6.03
CA ALA A 2 11.79 -18.99 -6.51
C ALA A 2 12.87 -18.04 -7.09
N ILE A 3 14.06 -17.97 -6.48
CA ILE A 3 15.18 -17.16 -6.98
C ILE A 3 15.62 -17.63 -8.38
N VAL A 4 15.77 -18.95 -8.57
CA VAL A 4 16.17 -19.54 -9.85
C VAL A 4 15.11 -19.29 -10.93
N LYS A 5 13.82 -19.51 -10.61
CA LYS A 5 12.70 -19.23 -11.52
C LYS A 5 12.67 -17.77 -11.98
N ARG A 6 12.83 -16.82 -11.05
CA ARG A 6 12.90 -15.38 -11.36
C ARG A 6 14.16 -14.99 -12.15
N TYR A 7 15.28 -15.66 -11.91
CA TYR A 7 16.49 -15.46 -12.70
C TYR A 7 16.31 -15.92 -14.15
N VAL A 8 15.80 -17.13 -14.35
CA VAL A 8 15.53 -17.70 -15.69
C VAL A 8 14.50 -16.86 -16.46
N ALA A 9 13.48 -16.34 -15.76
CA ALA A 9 12.44 -15.50 -16.36
C ALA A 9 12.98 -14.23 -17.06
N GLN A 10 14.14 -13.71 -16.65
CA GLN A 10 14.76 -12.54 -17.28
C GLN A 10 15.25 -12.81 -18.71
N PHE A 11 15.44 -14.08 -19.08
CA PHE A 11 15.91 -14.50 -20.41
C PHE A 11 14.77 -15.01 -21.32
N LEU A 12 13.53 -14.99 -20.82
CA LEU A 12 12.36 -15.40 -21.58
C LEU A 12 11.70 -14.19 -22.26
N PRO A 13 11.03 -14.40 -23.40
CA PRO A 13 10.32 -13.32 -24.09
C PRO A 13 9.15 -12.77 -23.24
N GLU A 14 8.68 -11.59 -23.61
CA GLU A 14 7.50 -10.98 -22.99
C GLU A 14 6.23 -11.83 -23.19
N LYS A 15 5.33 -11.80 -22.20
CA LYS A 15 3.97 -12.36 -22.33
C LYS A 15 3.22 -11.60 -23.41
N ARG A 16 2.66 -12.31 -24.38
CA ARG A 16 1.79 -11.75 -25.42
C ARG A 16 0.38 -12.28 -25.25
N TYR A 17 -0.59 -11.40 -25.44
CA TYR A 17 -2.01 -11.71 -25.39
C TYR A 17 -2.76 -10.85 -26.40
N LEU A 18 -3.93 -11.34 -26.82
CA LEU A 18 -4.94 -10.54 -27.50
C LEU A 18 -5.94 -10.02 -26.46
N SER A 19 -6.47 -8.83 -26.68
CA SER A 19 -7.51 -8.22 -25.84
C SER A 19 -8.70 -7.85 -26.71
N ALA A 20 -9.90 -8.27 -26.30
CA ALA A 20 -11.15 -7.89 -26.90
C ALA A 20 -11.94 -7.03 -25.91
N GLU A 21 -12.38 -5.86 -26.35
CA GLU A 21 -13.28 -4.98 -25.59
C GLU A 21 -14.48 -4.63 -26.47
N VAL A 22 -15.68 -4.90 -25.97
CA VAL A 22 -16.93 -4.57 -26.66
C VAL A 22 -17.76 -3.66 -25.76
N ARG A 23 -18.32 -2.61 -26.35
CA ARG A 23 -19.18 -1.64 -25.67
C ARG A 23 -20.59 -1.74 -26.20
N PHE A 24 -21.54 -2.03 -25.33
CA PHE A 24 -22.96 -2.15 -25.66
C PHE A 24 -23.71 -0.92 -25.18
N GLY A 25 -24.49 -0.31 -26.08
CA GLY A 25 -25.46 0.72 -25.73
C GLY A 25 -26.81 0.10 -25.45
N VAL A 26 -27.31 0.18 -24.21
CA VAL A 26 -28.62 -0.34 -23.82
C VAL A 26 -29.38 0.75 -23.09
N ASN A 27 -30.50 1.23 -23.65
CA ASN A 27 -31.36 2.27 -23.06
C ASN A 27 -30.59 3.53 -22.58
N GLY A 28 -29.60 3.98 -23.35
CA GLY A 28 -28.79 5.16 -23.01
C GLY A 28 -27.63 4.91 -22.03
N HIS A 29 -27.46 3.68 -21.54
CA HIS A 29 -26.33 3.27 -20.71
C HIS A 29 -25.28 2.50 -21.51
N ILE A 30 -24.01 2.63 -21.13
CA ILE A 30 -22.89 1.92 -21.75
C ILE A 30 -22.44 0.79 -20.83
N PHE A 31 -22.48 -0.43 -21.35
CA PHE A 31 -21.93 -1.61 -20.71
C PHE A 31 -20.65 -2.02 -21.44
N VAL A 32 -19.66 -2.54 -20.72
CA VAL A 32 -18.37 -2.94 -21.31
C VAL A 32 -18.06 -4.38 -20.93
N ALA A 33 -17.86 -5.22 -21.93
CA ALA A 33 -17.31 -6.56 -21.77
C ALA A 33 -15.85 -6.57 -22.22
N ARG A 34 -15.00 -7.25 -21.45
CA ARG A 34 -13.57 -7.40 -21.74
C ARG A 34 -13.16 -8.85 -21.60
N SER A 35 -12.32 -9.33 -22.51
CA SER A 35 -11.67 -10.63 -22.38
C SER A 35 -10.28 -10.58 -22.98
N THR A 36 -9.37 -11.41 -22.48
CA THR A 36 -8.00 -11.54 -22.98
C THR A 36 -7.66 -12.99 -23.26
N LYS A 37 -6.95 -13.25 -24.34
CA LYS A 37 -6.45 -14.60 -24.71
C LYS A 37 -4.94 -14.57 -24.81
N VAL A 38 -4.27 -15.33 -23.94
CA VAL A 38 -2.80 -15.44 -23.97
C VAL A 38 -2.39 -16.17 -25.25
N THR A 39 -1.53 -15.55 -26.05
CA THR A 39 -1.01 -16.15 -27.29
C THR A 39 0.39 -16.72 -27.09
N GLN A 40 1.20 -16.07 -26.25
CA GLN A 40 2.50 -16.57 -25.83
C GLN A 40 2.69 -16.27 -24.34
N PRO A 41 2.88 -17.27 -23.48
CA PRO A 41 3.03 -17.04 -22.04
C PRO A 41 4.34 -16.30 -21.70
N GLY A 42 5.41 -16.49 -22.48
CA GLY A 42 6.69 -15.82 -22.23
C GLY A 42 7.24 -16.12 -20.84
N TRP A 43 7.78 -15.10 -20.17
CA TRP A 43 8.36 -15.22 -18.82
C TRP A 43 7.38 -15.75 -17.75
N THR A 44 6.07 -15.57 -17.92
CA THR A 44 5.10 -16.03 -16.91
C THR A 44 5.02 -17.54 -16.80
N ALA A 45 5.47 -18.30 -17.82
CA ALA A 45 5.54 -19.76 -17.77
C ALA A 45 6.44 -20.30 -16.64
N GLN A 46 7.38 -19.49 -16.14
CA GLN A 46 8.30 -19.87 -15.07
C GLN A 46 7.96 -19.27 -13.71
N VAL A 47 7.11 -18.23 -13.68
CA VAL A 47 6.85 -17.40 -12.49
C VAL A 47 5.39 -17.51 -12.02
N THR A 48 4.59 -18.41 -12.59
CA THR A 48 3.27 -18.75 -12.03
C THR A 48 3.43 -19.14 -10.56
N GLU A 49 3.15 -18.18 -9.68
CA GLU A 49 2.92 -18.39 -8.27
C GLU A 49 1.52 -19.02 -8.15
N GLU A 50 1.34 -19.95 -7.21
CA GLU A 50 0.10 -20.68 -6.90
C GLU A 50 -1.07 -19.78 -6.42
N ASN A 51 -1.06 -18.49 -6.78
CA ASN A 51 -2.02 -17.47 -6.36
C ASN A 51 -2.79 -16.80 -7.50
N GLU A 52 -2.62 -17.26 -8.74
CA GLU A 52 -3.60 -16.98 -9.79
C GLU A 52 -4.58 -18.17 -9.81
N GLN A 53 -5.58 -18.12 -8.91
CA GLN A 53 -6.92 -18.54 -9.34
C GLN A 53 -7.36 -17.55 -10.44
N ASP A 54 -6.73 -17.67 -11.60
CA ASP A 54 -7.43 -17.40 -12.84
C ASP A 54 -8.46 -18.53 -12.91
N GLU A 55 -9.71 -18.20 -12.58
CA GLU A 55 -10.87 -19.09 -12.69
C GLU A 55 -11.17 -19.54 -14.14
N ASP A 56 -10.24 -19.37 -15.09
CA ASP A 56 -10.42 -19.71 -16.50
C ASP A 56 -9.23 -20.51 -17.07
N ALA A 57 -8.75 -21.50 -16.31
CA ALA A 57 -7.95 -22.59 -16.86
C ALA A 57 -8.75 -23.90 -16.80
N SER A 58 -9.79 -24.01 -17.64
CA SER A 58 -10.30 -25.31 -18.05
C SER A 58 -9.89 -25.57 -19.50
N ASP A 59 -9.14 -26.66 -19.67
CA ASP A 59 -8.68 -27.18 -20.95
C ASP A 59 -9.76 -28.10 -21.54
N ALA A 60 -9.95 -27.99 -22.86
CA ALA A 60 -10.62 -28.94 -23.76
C ALA A 60 -12.15 -29.20 -23.64
N ALA A 61 -12.93 -28.35 -24.30
CA ALA A 61 -14.07 -28.73 -25.16
C ALA A 61 -14.35 -27.58 -26.15
N GLU A 62 -14.86 -27.87 -27.35
CA GLU A 62 -15.24 -26.91 -28.42
C GLU A 62 -16.38 -25.96 -28.00
N VAL A 63 -16.13 -25.11 -27.02
CA VAL A 63 -16.97 -23.98 -26.64
C VAL A 63 -16.14 -22.73 -26.95
N ALA A 64 -16.68 -21.84 -27.79
CA ALA A 64 -16.02 -20.58 -28.11
C ALA A 64 -15.60 -19.90 -26.80
N SER A 65 -14.29 -19.65 -26.64
CA SER A 65 -13.80 -18.98 -25.43
C SER A 65 -14.47 -17.60 -25.32
N PRO A 66 -14.66 -17.04 -24.11
CA PRO A 66 -15.23 -15.69 -23.94
C PRO A 66 -14.51 -14.63 -24.79
N PHE A 67 -13.23 -14.85 -25.10
CA PHE A 67 -12.47 -14.02 -26.03
C PHE A 67 -12.99 -14.15 -27.46
N ASP A 68 -13.12 -15.36 -27.99
CA ASP A 68 -13.55 -15.59 -29.37
C ASP A 68 -14.98 -15.06 -29.58
N ALA A 69 -15.87 -15.26 -28.61
CA ALA A 69 -17.23 -14.71 -28.61
C ALA A 69 -17.28 -13.17 -28.66
N LEU A 70 -16.34 -12.48 -28.00
CA LEU A 70 -16.25 -11.02 -28.05
C LEU A 70 -15.49 -10.52 -29.29
N ALA A 71 -14.48 -11.25 -29.76
CA ALA A 71 -13.64 -10.89 -30.89
C ALA A 71 -14.37 -10.99 -32.24
N ASP A 72 -15.35 -11.88 -32.33
CA ASP A 72 -16.16 -12.08 -33.54
C ASP A 72 -17.22 -10.98 -33.75
N LEU A 73 -17.55 -10.20 -32.70
CA LEU A 73 -18.52 -9.11 -32.77
C LEU A 73 -18.00 -7.92 -33.58
N LYS A 74 -18.89 -7.30 -34.34
CA LYS A 74 -18.61 -6.16 -35.21
C LYS A 74 -19.44 -4.94 -34.81
N VAL A 75 -18.94 -3.77 -35.19
CA VAL A 75 -19.68 -2.52 -35.03
C VAL A 75 -20.97 -2.59 -35.84
N GLY A 76 -22.10 -2.40 -35.16
CA GLY A 76 -23.43 -2.48 -35.76
C GLY A 76 -24.16 -3.79 -35.48
N ASP A 77 -23.50 -4.77 -34.85
CA ASP A 77 -24.20 -5.96 -34.37
C ASP A 77 -25.25 -5.57 -33.33
N ALA A 78 -26.42 -6.18 -33.44
CA ALA A 78 -27.56 -5.96 -32.56
C ALA A 78 -27.82 -7.21 -31.72
N GLY A 79 -28.16 -7.02 -30.45
CA GLY A 79 -28.52 -8.08 -29.52
C GLY A 79 -29.79 -7.73 -28.74
N VAL A 80 -30.38 -8.73 -28.09
CA VAL A 80 -31.52 -8.56 -27.19
C VAL A 80 -30.99 -8.56 -25.75
N CYS A 81 -31.45 -7.60 -24.95
CA CYS A 81 -31.17 -7.59 -23.52
C CYS A 81 -32.21 -8.48 -22.82
N ASP A 82 -31.81 -9.69 -22.46
CA ASP A 82 -32.71 -10.70 -21.86
C ASP A 82 -33.09 -10.37 -20.40
N GLY A 83 -32.26 -9.59 -19.71
CA GLY A 83 -32.51 -9.20 -18.32
C GLY A 83 -31.52 -8.17 -17.80
N ILE A 84 -31.94 -7.43 -16.77
CA ILE A 84 -31.12 -6.45 -16.05
C ILE A 84 -31.04 -6.89 -14.59
N THR A 85 -29.83 -7.11 -14.10
CA THR A 85 -29.58 -7.45 -12.70
C THR A 85 -28.89 -6.27 -12.02
N VAL A 86 -29.47 -5.80 -10.91
CA VAL A 86 -28.88 -4.74 -10.08
C VAL A 86 -28.28 -5.37 -8.83
N ALA A 87 -26.96 -5.41 -8.74
CA ALA A 87 -26.25 -5.88 -7.56
C ALA A 87 -26.07 -4.74 -6.55
N LYS A 88 -26.64 -4.90 -5.35
CA LYS A 88 -26.39 -3.98 -4.24
C LYS A 88 -25.12 -4.39 -3.51
N GLU A 89 -24.04 -3.69 -3.76
CA GLU A 89 -22.78 -3.94 -3.07
C GLU A 89 -22.58 -3.06 -1.84
N LYS A 90 -21.71 -3.50 -0.93
CA LYS A 90 -21.26 -2.75 0.25
C LYS A 90 -19.74 -2.68 0.23
N THR A 91 -19.20 -1.52 0.62
CA THR A 91 -17.76 -1.36 0.81
C THR A 91 -17.27 -2.28 1.93
N LYS A 92 -16.16 -2.96 1.69
CA LYS A 92 -15.48 -3.76 2.71
C LYS A 92 -14.46 -2.89 3.44
N PRO A 93 -14.27 -3.06 4.77
CA PRO A 93 -13.18 -2.40 5.47
C PRO A 93 -11.83 -2.84 4.88
N LEU A 94 -10.81 -2.00 5.03
CA LEU A 94 -9.47 -2.33 4.54
C LEU A 94 -8.96 -3.61 5.23
N PRO A 95 -8.30 -4.50 4.47
CA PRO A 95 -7.70 -5.69 5.05
C PRO A 95 -6.56 -5.29 5.99
N LEU A 96 -6.39 -6.06 7.07
CA LEU A 96 -5.20 -5.98 7.91
C LEU A 96 -3.95 -6.29 7.09
N TYR A 97 -2.84 -5.65 7.45
CA TYR A 97 -1.56 -5.90 6.79
C TYR A 97 -1.09 -7.33 7.00
N THR A 98 -0.54 -7.92 5.96
CA THR A 98 0.50 -8.95 6.04
C THR A 98 1.89 -8.30 5.99
N GLU A 99 2.94 -9.03 6.35
CA GLU A 99 4.32 -8.54 6.24
C GLU A 99 4.63 -8.03 4.83
N ALA A 100 4.24 -8.77 3.78
CA ALA A 100 4.46 -8.37 2.39
C ALA A 100 3.76 -7.05 2.05
N THR A 101 2.50 -6.88 2.47
CA THR A 101 1.74 -5.64 2.21
C THR A 101 2.28 -4.47 3.02
N LEU A 102 2.74 -4.68 4.26
CA LEU A 102 3.36 -3.65 5.07
C LEU A 102 4.70 -3.21 4.48
N LEU A 103 5.56 -4.15 4.08
CA LEU A 103 6.84 -3.84 3.42
C LEU A 103 6.65 -3.04 2.12
N LYS A 104 5.62 -3.38 1.34
CA LYS A 104 5.25 -2.63 0.11
C LYS A 104 4.81 -1.20 0.42
N ASP A 105 4.15 -0.98 1.56
CA ASP A 105 3.73 0.34 1.99
C ASP A 105 4.83 1.13 2.68
N LEU A 106 5.75 0.47 3.39
CA LEU A 106 6.98 1.09 3.93
C LEU A 106 7.87 1.68 2.83
N GLN A 107 7.78 1.19 1.59
CA GLN A 107 8.44 1.78 0.40
C GLN A 107 7.78 3.06 -0.10
N ARG A 108 6.54 3.34 0.31
CA ARG A 108 5.65 4.37 -0.27
C ARG A 108 4.92 5.18 0.80
N VAL A 109 5.57 5.42 1.93
CA VAL A 109 4.94 6.03 3.10
C VAL A 109 4.52 7.48 2.87
N ALA A 110 5.15 8.19 1.94
CA ALA A 110 4.77 9.53 1.53
C ALA A 110 3.28 9.67 1.15
N LYS A 111 2.59 8.60 0.75
CA LYS A 111 1.14 8.64 0.48
C LYS A 111 0.28 8.91 1.74
N TYR A 112 0.84 8.70 2.94
CA TYR A 112 0.18 8.95 4.23
C TYR A 112 0.50 10.32 4.82
N VAL A 113 1.46 11.04 4.25
CA VAL A 113 1.82 12.39 4.70
C VAL A 113 0.78 13.39 4.20
N LYS A 114 0.29 14.21 5.13
CA LYS A 114 -0.75 15.21 4.86
C LYS A 114 -0.17 16.50 4.29
N ASP A 115 0.97 16.94 4.82
CA ASP A 115 1.63 18.16 4.38
C ASP A 115 2.28 17.95 2.99
N PRO A 116 1.90 18.74 1.96
CA PRO A 116 2.44 18.57 0.62
C PRO A 116 3.95 18.78 0.51
N ARG A 117 4.53 19.67 1.31
CA ARG A 117 5.98 19.95 1.32
C ARG A 117 6.74 18.76 1.89
N ILE A 118 6.31 18.26 3.05
CA ILE A 118 6.93 17.08 3.71
C ILE A 118 6.81 15.84 2.82
N LYS A 119 5.66 15.66 2.16
CA LYS A 119 5.45 14.59 1.19
C LYS A 119 6.45 14.67 0.05
N GLN A 120 6.67 15.86 -0.52
CA GLN A 120 7.60 16.06 -1.61
C GLN A 120 9.05 15.76 -1.18
N LEU A 121 9.46 16.21 0.01
CA LEU A 121 10.78 15.90 0.57
C LEU A 121 11.06 14.39 0.65
N LEU A 122 10.08 13.59 1.10
CA LEU A 122 10.23 12.14 1.12
C LEU A 122 10.41 11.55 -0.29
N ILE A 123 9.61 12.03 -1.25
CA ILE A 123 9.69 11.56 -2.65
C ILE A 123 11.04 11.89 -3.25
N ASP A 124 11.50 13.14 -3.10
CA ASP A 124 12.76 13.63 -3.67
C ASP A 124 13.96 12.86 -3.10
N ARG A 125 13.94 12.54 -1.80
CA ARG A 125 14.96 11.70 -1.14
C ARG A 125 15.18 10.35 -1.84
N ASP A 126 14.12 9.75 -2.37
CA ASP A 126 14.17 8.43 -3.01
C ASP A 126 14.16 8.51 -4.54
N GLN A 127 14.32 9.71 -5.10
CA GLN A 127 14.39 9.89 -6.55
C GLN A 127 15.52 9.04 -7.14
N GLY A 128 15.20 8.25 -8.17
CA GLY A 128 16.15 7.34 -8.82
C GLY A 128 16.41 6.02 -8.09
N LYS A 129 15.87 5.82 -6.87
CA LYS A 129 15.98 4.53 -6.15
C LYS A 129 14.90 3.57 -6.62
N LYS A 130 15.29 2.54 -7.37
CA LYS A 130 14.36 1.53 -7.91
C LYS A 130 13.60 0.84 -6.77
N GLY A 131 12.28 1.00 -6.76
CA GLY A 131 11.39 0.34 -5.80
C GLY A 131 11.10 1.15 -4.52
N GLU A 132 11.66 2.34 -4.37
CA GLU A 132 11.39 3.26 -3.26
C GLU A 132 10.70 4.52 -3.81
N ASN A 133 9.75 5.08 -3.07
CA ASN A 133 9.04 6.31 -3.43
C ASN A 133 8.54 7.02 -2.18
N GLY A 134 9.45 7.67 -1.46
CA GLY A 134 9.18 8.27 -0.16
C GLY A 134 8.92 7.23 0.91
N GLY A 135 9.81 6.24 1.00
CA GLY A 135 9.70 5.17 1.98
C GLY A 135 10.17 5.57 3.38
N ILE A 136 10.19 4.62 4.31
CA ILE A 136 10.94 4.72 5.58
C ILE A 136 11.74 3.45 5.81
N GLY A 137 12.94 3.62 6.38
CA GLY A 137 13.92 2.54 6.47
C GLY A 137 14.46 2.09 5.11
N THR A 138 15.50 1.25 5.13
CA THR A 138 16.06 0.62 3.93
C THR A 138 15.63 -0.85 3.88
N PRO A 139 15.71 -1.51 2.72
CA PRO A 139 15.36 -2.94 2.61
C PRO A 139 16.06 -3.81 3.67
N ALA A 140 17.31 -3.49 4.03
CA ALA A 140 18.07 -4.21 5.04
C ALA A 140 17.55 -4.02 6.47
N THR A 141 17.00 -2.84 6.81
CA THR A 141 16.61 -2.53 8.19
C THR A 141 15.14 -2.84 8.50
N ARG A 142 14.27 -2.90 7.49
CA ARG A 142 12.82 -3.13 7.68
C ARG A 142 12.52 -4.47 8.35
N ALA A 143 13.17 -5.55 7.93
CA ALA A 143 12.96 -6.87 8.53
C ALA A 143 13.33 -6.88 10.02
N ALA A 144 14.48 -6.28 10.37
CA ALA A 144 14.92 -6.18 11.76
C ALA A 144 13.99 -5.31 12.61
N MET A 145 13.46 -4.21 12.05
CA MET A 145 12.48 -3.37 12.74
C MET A 145 11.18 -4.12 13.02
N LEU A 146 10.62 -4.84 12.04
CA LEU A 146 9.41 -5.63 12.24
C LEU A 146 9.61 -6.71 13.30
N ALA A 147 10.72 -7.46 13.23
CA ALA A 147 11.07 -8.46 14.23
C ALA A 147 11.13 -7.87 15.65
N LYS A 148 11.74 -6.69 15.82
CA LYS A 148 11.83 -6.00 17.11
C LYS A 148 10.49 -5.52 17.64
N LEU A 149 9.60 -5.03 16.77
CA LEU A 149 8.23 -4.63 17.16
C LEU A 149 7.40 -5.85 17.61
N GLN A 150 7.58 -6.99 16.96
CA GLN A 150 6.95 -8.25 17.35
C GLN A 150 7.49 -8.78 18.68
N GLU A 151 8.82 -8.78 18.86
CA GLU A 151 9.50 -9.20 20.09
C GLU A 151 9.04 -8.39 21.30
N ARG A 152 8.82 -7.08 21.11
CA ARG A 152 8.27 -6.18 22.13
C ARG A 152 6.77 -6.34 22.38
N GLY A 153 6.09 -7.20 21.62
CA GLY A 153 4.68 -7.50 21.79
C GLY A 153 3.74 -6.40 21.31
N PHE A 154 4.17 -5.50 20.42
CA PHE A 154 3.28 -4.44 19.87
C PHE A 154 2.29 -4.97 18.83
N TYR A 155 2.62 -6.09 18.19
CA TYR A 155 1.69 -6.81 17.32
C TYR A 155 1.91 -8.32 17.45
N ALA A 156 0.90 -9.10 17.07
CA ALA A 156 0.94 -10.55 16.92
C ALA A 156 0.72 -10.94 15.46
N VAL A 157 1.15 -12.15 15.07
CA VAL A 157 0.90 -12.68 13.73
C VAL A 157 -0.15 -13.78 13.80
N GLU A 158 -1.30 -13.56 13.17
CA GLU A 158 -2.40 -14.52 13.08
C GLU A 158 -2.79 -14.77 11.63
N LYS A 159 -2.73 -16.02 11.17
CA LYS A 159 -3.06 -16.38 9.77
C LYS A 159 -2.35 -15.46 8.75
N LYS A 160 -1.06 -15.16 8.98
CA LYS A 160 -0.19 -14.25 8.18
C LYS A 160 -0.55 -12.76 8.26
N LYS A 161 -1.50 -12.36 9.11
CA LYS A 161 -1.89 -10.97 9.34
C LYS A 161 -1.23 -10.42 10.60
N LEU A 162 -0.85 -9.15 10.54
CA LEU A 162 -0.29 -8.37 11.64
C LEU A 162 -1.45 -7.79 12.44
N ILE A 163 -1.67 -8.31 13.64
CA ILE A 163 -2.74 -7.90 14.56
C ILE A 163 -2.12 -6.99 15.63
N PRO A 164 -2.48 -5.70 15.71
CA PRO A 164 -1.99 -4.84 16.78
C PRO A 164 -2.47 -5.38 18.14
N THR A 165 -1.57 -5.45 19.12
CA THR A 165 -1.94 -5.82 20.49
C THR A 165 -2.49 -4.61 21.24
N GLN A 166 -3.13 -4.84 22.39
CA GLN A 166 -3.55 -3.77 23.29
C GLN A 166 -2.36 -2.87 23.68
N LEU A 167 -1.22 -3.48 24.02
CA LEU A 167 0.02 -2.76 24.32
C LEU A 167 0.47 -1.87 23.16
N GLY A 168 0.42 -2.36 21.92
CA GLY A 168 0.78 -1.57 20.74
C GLY A 168 -0.13 -0.37 20.53
N LEU A 169 -1.44 -0.56 20.72
CA LEU A 169 -2.43 0.51 20.61
C LEU A 169 -2.23 1.58 21.68
N GLU A 170 -2.08 1.18 22.93
CA GLU A 170 -1.84 2.09 24.06
C GLU A 170 -0.52 2.85 23.91
N PHE A 171 0.53 2.16 23.44
CA PHE A 171 1.83 2.79 23.17
C PHE A 171 1.71 3.89 22.11
N ILE A 172 1.05 3.62 20.99
CA ILE A 172 0.82 4.63 19.95
C ILE A 172 -0.07 5.77 20.46
N ALA A 173 -1.09 5.47 21.28
CA ALA A 173 -1.99 6.49 21.85
C ALA A 173 -1.30 7.39 22.88
N ALA A 174 -0.31 6.88 23.61
CA ALA A 174 0.49 7.67 24.55
C ALA A 174 1.51 8.57 23.84
N LEU A 175 1.88 8.26 22.60
CA LEU A 175 2.86 9.04 21.86
C LEU A 175 2.24 10.28 21.21
N PRO A 176 3.01 11.37 21.10
CA PRO A 176 2.60 12.52 20.31
C PRO A 176 2.52 12.17 18.83
N ALA A 177 1.68 12.90 18.09
CA ALA A 177 1.48 12.67 16.65
C ALA A 177 2.80 12.72 15.84
N ILE A 178 3.74 13.56 16.26
CA ILE A 178 5.03 13.72 15.60
C ILE A 178 5.89 12.44 15.67
N ALA A 179 5.71 11.60 16.69
CA ALA A 179 6.44 10.34 16.87
C ALA A 179 5.77 9.13 16.22
N THR A 180 4.54 9.28 15.74
CA THR A 180 3.73 8.20 15.14
C THR A 180 3.51 8.39 13.64
N THR A 181 3.91 9.55 13.11
CA THR A 181 3.86 9.90 11.69
C THR A 181 5.27 9.86 11.08
N PRO A 182 5.39 9.66 9.76
CA PRO A 182 6.68 9.60 9.08
C PRO A 182 7.32 10.99 8.87
N ASP A 183 6.61 12.06 9.23
CA ASP A 183 6.93 13.45 8.91
C ASP A 183 8.32 13.86 9.42
N MET A 184 8.69 13.48 10.65
CA MET A 184 10.04 13.77 11.19
C MET A 184 11.16 13.17 10.34
N THR A 185 10.94 12.02 9.72
CA THR A 185 11.97 11.40 8.87
C THR A 185 12.30 12.28 7.67
N ALA A 186 11.32 13.02 7.14
CA ALA A 186 11.54 13.94 6.04
C ALA A 186 12.28 15.20 6.49
N LEU A 187 11.87 15.78 7.62
CA LEU A 187 12.45 17.00 8.17
C LEU A 187 13.92 16.82 8.55
N TRP A 188 14.25 15.72 9.23
CA TRP A 188 15.64 15.41 9.58
C TRP A 188 16.50 15.11 8.36
N HIS A 189 15.91 14.59 7.28
CA HIS A 189 16.65 14.41 6.04
C HIS A 189 16.97 15.76 5.37
N GLU A 190 16.02 16.68 5.35
CA GLU A 190 16.23 18.06 4.86
C GLU A 190 17.36 18.74 5.65
N GLN A 191 17.34 18.66 6.98
CA GLN A 191 18.42 19.20 7.83
C GLN A 191 19.79 18.54 7.56
N GLN A 192 19.83 17.21 7.32
CA GLN A 192 21.06 16.54 6.91
C GLN A 192 21.60 17.06 5.57
N GLN A 193 20.72 17.37 4.60
CA GLN A 193 21.13 17.97 3.33
C GLN A 193 21.66 19.39 3.51
N MET A 194 21.06 20.19 4.41
CA MET A 194 21.58 21.51 4.76
C MET A 194 22.97 21.43 5.40
N ILE A 195 23.22 20.41 6.23
CA ILE A 195 24.55 20.17 6.79
C ILE A 195 25.55 19.79 5.69
N GLU A 196 25.17 18.91 4.76
CA GLU A 196 26.00 18.53 3.61
C GLU A 196 26.34 19.74 2.72
N ALA A 197 25.39 20.66 2.53
CA ALA A 197 25.56 21.90 1.79
C ALA A 197 26.34 22.99 2.55
N GLY A 198 26.59 22.81 3.86
CA GLY A 198 27.24 23.79 4.72
C GLY A 198 26.33 24.96 5.16
N GLU A 199 25.02 24.82 4.97
CA GLU A 199 23.99 25.80 5.34
C GLU A 199 23.56 25.67 6.82
N LEU A 200 23.78 24.50 7.43
CA LEU A 200 23.51 24.21 8.84
C LEU A 200 24.73 23.55 9.47
N THR A 201 25.10 23.93 10.69
CA THR A 201 26.18 23.25 11.42
C THR A 201 25.63 22.04 12.18
N VAL A 202 26.50 21.05 12.42
CA VAL A 202 26.15 19.88 13.25
C VAL A 202 25.74 20.32 14.66
N ASP A 203 26.47 21.26 15.25
CA ASP A 203 26.18 21.76 16.60
C ASP A 203 24.79 22.41 16.66
N ALA A 204 24.44 23.26 15.69
CA ALA A 204 23.12 23.91 15.66
C ALA A 204 21.97 22.89 15.49
N PHE A 205 22.18 21.83 14.71
CA PHE A 205 21.22 20.74 14.58
C PHE A 205 21.06 19.97 15.90
N LEU A 206 22.16 19.69 16.61
CA LEU A 206 22.12 19.00 17.90
C LEU A 206 21.44 19.84 18.98
N ASP A 207 21.74 21.14 19.04
CA ASP A 207 21.09 22.07 19.97
C ASP A 207 19.56 22.09 19.76
N GLU A 208 19.10 22.18 18.52
CA GLU A 208 17.66 22.12 18.19
C GLU A 208 17.03 20.77 18.57
N LEU A 209 17.74 19.67 18.35
CA LEU A 209 17.28 18.33 18.72
C LEU A 209 17.17 18.15 20.23
N GLU A 210 18.15 18.63 20.99
CA GLU A 210 18.14 18.59 22.45
C GLU A 210 16.99 19.43 23.01
N ASP A 211 16.78 20.64 22.48
CA ASP A 211 15.65 21.50 22.83
C ASP A 211 14.31 20.81 22.49
N PHE A 212 14.20 20.18 21.33
CA PHE A 212 13.02 19.43 20.93
C PHE A 212 12.71 18.30 21.92
N ILE A 213 13.72 17.52 22.31
CA ILE A 213 13.57 16.41 23.28
C ILE A 213 13.20 16.95 24.68
N ALA A 214 13.81 18.05 25.11
CA ALA A 214 13.57 18.64 26.43
C ALA A 214 12.15 19.22 26.57
N HIS A 215 11.63 19.83 25.50
CA HIS A 215 10.34 20.52 25.51
C HIS A 215 9.16 19.66 25.07
N HIS A 216 9.39 18.44 24.59
CA HIS A 216 8.32 17.48 24.38
C HIS A 216 8.07 16.69 25.67
N PRO A 217 7.05 17.05 26.49
CA PRO A 217 6.87 16.45 27.79
C PRO A 217 6.53 14.97 27.61
N ARG A 218 6.99 14.14 28.55
CA ARG A 218 6.45 12.79 28.72
C ARG A 218 4.91 12.89 28.75
N PRO A 219 4.17 12.04 28.03
CA PRO A 219 2.73 11.99 28.18
C PRO A 219 2.41 11.76 29.65
N ASP A 220 1.76 12.73 30.29
CA ASP A 220 1.32 12.63 31.67
C ASP A 220 0.34 11.45 31.76
N PRO A 221 0.61 10.40 32.57
CA PRO A 221 -0.29 9.27 32.73
C PRO A 221 -1.68 9.68 33.24
N LEU A 222 -1.84 10.90 33.77
CA LEU A 222 -3.11 11.43 34.28
C LEU A 222 -3.96 12.15 33.23
N HIS A 223 -3.51 12.27 31.97
CA HIS A 223 -4.31 12.91 30.92
C HIS A 223 -5.47 12.05 30.38
N GLN A 224 -5.72 10.87 30.96
CA GLN A 224 -7.00 10.16 30.78
C GLN A 224 -8.11 10.62 31.75
N ALA A 225 -7.79 11.34 32.83
CA ALA A 225 -8.80 11.80 33.80
C ALA A 225 -9.46 13.14 33.41
N PHE A 226 -9.01 13.81 32.34
CA PHE A 226 -9.55 15.12 31.94
C PHE A 226 -10.70 15.03 30.93
N LEU A 227 -10.84 13.92 30.19
CA LEU A 227 -11.88 13.76 29.17
C LEU A 227 -13.15 13.03 29.67
N GLU A 228 -13.15 12.51 30.91
CA GLU A 228 -14.31 11.79 31.48
C GLU A 228 -15.02 12.55 32.63
N ARG A 229 -14.64 13.78 32.94
CA ARG A 229 -15.36 14.56 33.97
C ARG A 229 -16.64 15.16 33.40
N PRO A 230 -17.83 14.84 33.94
CA PRO A 230 -19.05 15.57 33.61
C PRO A 230 -18.89 17.02 34.09
N TRP A 231 -19.21 17.97 33.22
CA TRP A 231 -19.22 19.39 33.52
C TRP A 231 -20.20 19.67 34.67
N PRO A 232 -19.76 20.19 35.84
CA PRO A 232 -20.69 20.55 36.88
C PRO A 232 -21.32 21.91 36.55
N GLY A 233 -22.63 21.89 36.29
CA GLY A 233 -23.56 22.93 36.73
C GLY A 233 -23.66 24.19 35.88
N LEU A 234 -24.82 24.33 35.24
CA LEU A 234 -25.48 25.61 34.97
C LEU A 234 -25.68 26.42 36.28
N CYS A 235 -25.81 27.75 36.09
CA CYS A 235 -26.24 28.85 36.98
C CYS A 235 -25.09 29.86 37.18
N SER A 236 -25.17 31.11 36.72
CA SER A 236 -26.33 31.99 36.47
C SER A 236 -26.27 32.69 35.10
#